data_AF-A0A970P291-F1
#
_entry.id   AF-A0A970P291-F1
#
_cell.length_a   1.000
_cell.length_b   1.000
_cell.length_c   1.000
_cell.angle_alpha   90.00
_cell.angle_beta   90.00
_cell.angle_gamma   90.00
#
_symmetry.space_group_name_H-M   'P 1'
#
loop_
_entity.id
_entity.type
_entity.pdbx_description
1 polymer ?
#
loop_
_entity_poly.entity_id
_entity_poly.type
_entity_poly.pdbx_seq_one_letter_code
_entity_poly.pdbx_strand_id
1 'polypeptide(L)'
;MEKLLSILESLLEPAGILLIIIILMTLNSRVFSKFQSASTDKNIIKKTISFFIVLFGTLALILSLPIDKSTKGQILSFLGIIITAGIALSSTNVLGNLIAGIMNNSMNRFRNGDLIKIGDLHGRVTKKSIFHTEIQLEDSNFMTLPNLYIANNPVKLTRKINTVISTTVSLGYDVSRYDIEEALKDAATETGLTDPYVYIISLGDFSVVYKIHGFLDDSNKFFSTSSQLNAKVMDKLHEKNIEIVSPTFMNQRRVENNRFIPQIKIENNGHKDELSPEDLIFDEAIKSEKIEKKKDLLKEIHNKQLSLKEKLDDLKDKTEIEKIKSTIDRNNELIKQIEKNIEESGNNNTSEKK
;
A
#
# COMPACT_ATOMS: atom_id res chain seq x y z
N MET A 1 -56.68 37.48 -30.77
CA MET A 1 -56.67 37.18 -29.32
C MET A 1 -56.55 35.69 -29.04
N GLU A 2 -57.30 34.83 -29.74
CA GLU A 2 -57.30 33.36 -29.49
C GLU A 2 -55.93 32.68 -29.62
N LYS A 3 -55.13 32.98 -30.66
CA LYS A 3 -53.74 32.48 -30.79
C LYS A 3 -52.83 32.89 -29.63
N LEU A 4 -53.11 34.02 -28.99
CA LEU A 4 -52.29 34.56 -27.90
C LEU A 4 -52.66 33.88 -26.57
N LEU A 5 -53.94 33.57 -26.38
CA LEU A 5 -54.46 32.77 -25.27
C LEU A 5 -53.96 31.32 -25.33
N SER A 6 -53.96 30.68 -26.51
CA SER A 6 -53.48 29.30 -26.65
C SER A 6 -51.97 29.15 -26.38
N ILE A 7 -51.17 30.16 -26.77
CA ILE A 7 -49.74 30.20 -26.45
C ILE A 7 -49.53 30.36 -24.94
N LEU A 8 -50.32 31.22 -24.29
CA LEU A 8 -50.25 31.45 -22.85
C LEU A 8 -50.62 30.19 -22.05
N GLU A 9 -51.66 29.45 -22.45
CA GLU A 9 -52.04 28.18 -21.83
C GLU A 9 -50.96 27.11 -22.01
N SER A 10 -50.33 27.02 -23.19
CA SER A 10 -49.26 26.06 -23.46
C SER A 10 -47.96 26.31 -22.66
N LEU A 11 -47.80 27.52 -22.13
CA LEU A 11 -46.65 27.92 -21.31
C LEU A 11 -46.91 27.79 -19.80
N LEU A 12 -48.15 27.50 -19.40
CA LEU A 12 -48.53 27.39 -17.98
C LEU A 12 -47.87 26.19 -17.30
N GLU A 13 -47.87 25.02 -17.97
CA GLU A 13 -47.21 23.80 -17.46
C GLU A 13 -45.70 23.97 -17.24
N PRO A 14 -44.90 24.45 -18.22
CA PRO A 14 -43.46 24.62 -18.01
C PRO A 14 -43.15 25.72 -16.99
N ALA A 15 -43.97 26.77 -16.90
CA ALA A 15 -43.84 27.79 -15.86
C ALA A 15 -44.09 27.22 -14.46
N GLY A 16 -45.08 26.33 -14.31
CA GLY A 16 -45.36 25.62 -13.07
C GLY A 16 -44.20 24.73 -12.63
N ILE A 17 -43.61 23.97 -13.56
CA ILE A 17 -42.43 23.12 -13.28
C ILE A 17 -41.23 23.97 -12.86
N LEU A 18 -40.97 25.09 -13.54
CA LEU A 18 -39.88 25.99 -13.18
C LEU A 18 -40.06 26.58 -11.78
N LEU A 19 -41.30 26.92 -11.41
CA LEU A 19 -41.64 27.37 -10.06
C LEU A 19 -41.44 26.26 -9.01
N ILE A 20 -41.81 25.00 -9.32
CA ILE A 20 -41.53 23.84 -8.46
C ILE A 20 -40.02 23.66 -8.25
N ILE A 21 -39.20 23.78 -9.31
CA ILE A 21 -37.73 23.68 -9.20
C ILE A 21 -37.19 24.76 -8.26
N ILE A 22 -37.63 26.01 -8.41
CA ILE A 22 -37.23 27.13 -7.55
C ILE A 22 -37.64 26.86 -6.08
N ILE A 23 -38.86 26.34 -5.86
CA ILE A 23 -39.33 25.96 -4.53
C ILE A 23 -38.46 24.85 -3.93
N LEU A 24 -38.18 23.77 -4.68
CA LEU A 24 -37.35 22.67 -4.21
C LEU A 24 -35.92 23.12 -3.91
N MET A 25 -35.34 23.99 -4.74
CA MET A 25 -34.02 24.58 -4.50
C MET A 25 -33.99 25.46 -3.26
N THR A 26 -34.99 26.33 -3.08
CA THR A 26 -35.08 27.21 -1.91
C THR A 26 -35.35 26.40 -0.64
N LEU A 27 -36.15 25.33 -0.71
CA LEU A 27 -36.37 24.39 0.39
C LEU A 27 -35.08 23.65 0.75
N ASN A 28 -34.36 23.09 -0.24
CA ASN A 28 -33.07 22.45 -0.02
C ASN A 28 -32.09 23.43 0.63
N SER A 29 -32.04 24.68 0.16
CA SER A 29 -31.18 25.70 0.77
C SER A 29 -31.58 26.05 2.21
N ARG A 30 -32.89 26.16 2.50
CA ARG A 30 -33.41 26.48 3.83
C ARG A 30 -33.25 25.35 4.85
N VAL A 31 -33.44 24.11 4.44
CA VAL A 31 -33.24 22.93 5.31
C VAL A 31 -31.78 22.88 5.74
N PHE A 32 -30.85 22.95 4.79
CA PHE A 32 -29.42 22.88 5.09
C PHE A 32 -28.89 24.15 5.77
N SER A 33 -29.54 25.32 5.62
CA SER A 33 -29.15 26.55 6.34
C SER A 33 -29.60 26.57 7.80
N LYS A 34 -30.64 25.81 8.18
CA LYS A 34 -31.11 25.69 9.57
C LYS A 34 -30.25 24.76 10.43
N PHE A 35 -29.44 23.90 9.81
CA PHE A 35 -28.54 22.99 10.51
C PHE A 35 -27.18 23.65 10.78
N GLN A 36 -27.12 24.46 11.84
CA GLN A 36 -25.93 25.15 12.32
C GLN A 36 -24.91 24.17 12.93
N SER A 37 -24.11 23.49 12.11
CA SER A 37 -22.85 22.85 12.54
C SER A 37 -21.95 22.51 11.34
N ALA A 38 -20.65 22.79 11.51
CA ALA A 38 -19.62 22.95 10.49
C ALA A 38 -19.02 21.65 9.93
N SER A 39 -19.72 20.93 9.05
CA SER A 39 -19.11 19.79 8.34
C SER A 39 -19.13 19.95 6.82
N THR A 40 -17.95 19.80 6.20
CA THR A 40 -17.70 19.71 4.75
C THR A 40 -18.68 18.75 4.05
N ASP A 41 -19.07 17.68 4.75
CA ASP A 41 -20.00 16.65 4.25
C ASP A 41 -21.40 17.21 3.92
N LYS A 42 -21.91 18.17 4.70
CA LYS A 42 -23.24 18.76 4.44
C LYS A 42 -23.26 19.55 3.13
N ASN A 43 -22.17 20.26 2.83
CA ASN A 43 -22.05 21.03 1.60
C ASN A 43 -21.98 20.10 0.38
N ILE A 44 -21.33 18.94 0.50
CA ILE A 44 -21.32 17.91 -0.54
C ILE A 44 -22.74 17.35 -0.72
N ILE A 45 -23.40 16.94 0.35
CA ILE A 45 -24.77 16.39 0.30
C ILE A 45 -25.76 17.41 -0.30
N LYS A 46 -25.73 18.67 0.14
CA LYS A 46 -26.56 19.74 -0.41
C LYS A 46 -26.36 19.91 -1.91
N LYS A 47 -25.09 19.94 -2.36
CA LYS A 47 -24.74 20.06 -3.78
C LYS A 47 -25.22 18.85 -4.58
N THR A 48 -25.09 17.64 -4.05
CA THR A 48 -25.59 16.40 -4.68
C THR A 48 -27.10 16.43 -4.83
N ILE A 49 -27.85 16.80 -3.78
CA ILE A 49 -29.32 16.91 -3.85
C ILE A 49 -29.73 18.00 -4.85
N SER A 50 -29.08 19.18 -4.81
CA SER A 50 -29.34 20.25 -5.78
C SER A 50 -29.08 19.80 -7.22
N PHE A 51 -28.01 19.03 -7.47
CA PHE A 51 -27.71 18.48 -8.78
C PHE A 51 -28.85 17.60 -9.29
N PHE A 52 -29.39 16.68 -8.47
CA PHE A 52 -30.51 15.84 -8.87
C PHE A 52 -31.81 16.65 -9.08
N ILE A 53 -32.08 17.67 -8.26
CA ILE A 53 -33.24 18.57 -8.47
C ILE A 53 -33.13 19.29 -9.83
N VAL A 54 -31.95 19.82 -10.16
CA VAL A 54 -31.71 20.44 -11.47
C VAL A 54 -31.86 19.44 -12.59
N LEU A 55 -31.27 18.26 -12.45
CA LEU A 55 -31.27 17.22 -13.47
C LEU A 55 -32.70 16.78 -13.80
N PHE A 56 -33.45 16.31 -12.80
CA PHE A 56 -34.83 15.86 -13.01
C PHE A 56 -35.77 17.02 -13.35
N GLY A 57 -35.54 18.20 -12.79
CA GLY A 57 -36.29 19.40 -13.14
C GLY A 57 -36.11 19.81 -14.60
N THR A 58 -34.89 19.76 -15.12
CA THR A 58 -34.59 20.04 -16.53
C THR A 58 -35.24 19.00 -17.44
N LEU A 59 -35.20 17.72 -17.07
CA LEU A 59 -35.90 16.66 -17.80
C LEU A 59 -37.42 16.92 -17.84
N ALA A 60 -38.04 17.23 -16.71
CA ALA A 60 -39.47 17.54 -16.62
C ALA A 60 -39.84 18.80 -17.44
N LEU A 61 -38.99 19.83 -17.42
CA LEU A 61 -39.17 21.04 -18.20
C LEU A 61 -39.18 20.75 -19.70
N ILE A 62 -38.21 19.97 -20.21
CA ILE A 62 -38.14 19.62 -21.63
C ILE A 62 -39.37 18.81 -22.06
N LEU A 63 -39.87 17.91 -21.21
CA LEU A 63 -41.08 17.14 -21.49
C LEU A 63 -42.33 18.01 -21.58
N SER A 64 -42.40 19.08 -20.79
CA SER A 64 -43.54 20.02 -20.74
C SER A 64 -43.52 21.11 -21.81
N LEU A 65 -42.37 21.39 -22.43
CA LEU A 65 -42.28 22.41 -23.49
C LEU A 65 -43.26 22.12 -24.65
N PRO A 66 -43.94 23.12 -25.22
CA PRO A 66 -44.90 22.94 -26.32
C PRO A 66 -44.18 22.83 -27.68
N ILE A 67 -43.26 21.88 -27.80
CA ILE A 67 -42.51 21.56 -29.04
C ILE A 67 -42.92 20.20 -29.59
N ASP A 68 -42.58 19.94 -30.85
CA ASP A 68 -42.92 18.67 -31.50
C ASP A 68 -42.20 17.48 -30.85
N LYS A 69 -42.83 16.30 -30.92
CA LYS A 69 -42.33 15.08 -30.28
C LYS A 69 -40.96 14.65 -30.82
N SER A 70 -40.65 14.95 -32.08
CA SER A 70 -39.37 14.60 -32.70
C SER A 70 -38.23 15.42 -32.10
N THR A 71 -38.40 16.75 -32.04
CA THR A 71 -37.46 17.68 -31.42
C THR A 71 -37.29 17.40 -29.92
N LYS A 72 -38.36 17.08 -29.18
CA LYS A 72 -38.24 16.62 -27.78
C LYS A 72 -37.34 15.41 -27.66
N GLY A 73 -37.57 14.40 -28.51
CA GLY A 73 -36.77 13.18 -28.56
C GLY A 73 -35.30 13.47 -28.82
N GLN A 74 -34.99 14.30 -29.82
CA GLN A 74 -33.62 14.69 -30.14
C GLN A 74 -32.91 15.41 -28.99
N ILE A 75 -33.58 16.36 -28.33
CA ILE A 75 -33.02 17.09 -27.18
C ILE A 75 -32.76 16.13 -26.01
N LEU A 76 -33.71 15.24 -25.70
CA LEU A 76 -33.55 14.23 -24.64
C LEU A 76 -32.41 13.25 -24.95
N SER A 77 -32.32 12.78 -26.19
CA SER A 77 -31.23 11.88 -26.62
C SER A 77 -29.87 12.58 -26.51
N PHE A 78 -29.76 13.83 -26.97
CA PHE A 78 -28.53 14.60 -26.88
C PHE A 78 -28.12 14.86 -25.42
N LEU A 79 -29.08 15.27 -24.58
CA LEU A 79 -28.85 15.47 -23.15
C LEU A 79 -28.45 14.16 -22.46
N GLY A 80 -29.09 13.04 -22.82
CA GLY A 80 -28.74 11.71 -22.34
C GLY A 80 -27.31 11.33 -22.69
N ILE A 81 -26.90 11.52 -23.96
CA ILE A 81 -25.52 11.26 -24.40
C ILE A 81 -24.52 12.11 -23.61
N ILE A 82 -24.77 13.41 -23.45
CA ILE A 82 -23.87 14.30 -22.71
C ILE A 82 -23.72 13.85 -21.25
N ILE A 83 -24.84 13.56 -20.58
CA ILE A 83 -24.82 13.16 -19.17
C ILE A 83 -24.11 11.81 -19.02
N THR A 84 -24.47 10.82 -19.85
CA THR A 84 -23.86 9.49 -19.78
C THR A 84 -22.37 9.55 -20.11
N ALA A 85 -21.95 10.29 -21.15
CA ALA A 85 -20.54 10.47 -21.48
C ALA A 85 -19.80 11.20 -20.35
N GLY A 86 -20.38 12.27 -19.79
CA GLY A 86 -19.81 13.01 -18.67
C GLY A 86 -19.59 12.13 -17.44
N ILE A 87 -20.58 11.32 -17.06
CA ILE A 87 -20.48 10.38 -15.94
C ILE A 87 -19.48 9.27 -16.25
N ALA A 88 -19.51 8.70 -17.46
CA ALA A 88 -18.62 7.63 -17.86
C ALA A 88 -17.15 8.08 -17.79
N LEU A 89 -16.82 9.21 -18.43
CA LEU A 89 -15.46 9.76 -18.42
C LEU A 89 -15.01 10.10 -17.00
N SER A 90 -15.87 10.73 -16.20
CA SER A 90 -15.54 11.13 -14.82
C SER A 90 -15.36 9.94 -13.86
N SER A 91 -16.08 8.83 -14.10
CA SER A 91 -16.05 7.65 -13.22
C SER A 91 -14.92 6.67 -13.56
N THR A 92 -14.29 6.78 -14.73
CA THR A 92 -13.20 5.89 -15.17
C THR A 92 -12.11 5.71 -14.13
N ASN A 93 -11.65 6.79 -13.49
CA ASN A 93 -10.57 6.71 -12.50
C ASN A 93 -11.00 6.00 -11.20
N VAL A 94 -12.23 6.25 -10.72
CA VAL A 94 -12.76 5.62 -9.51
C VAL A 94 -12.95 4.12 -9.75
N LEU A 95 -13.57 3.76 -10.87
CA LEU A 95 -13.79 2.38 -11.26
C LEU A 95 -12.46 1.66 -11.52
N GLY A 96 -11.50 2.34 -12.15
CA GLY A 96 -10.14 1.83 -12.37
C GLY A 96 -9.43 1.48 -11.06
N ASN A 97 -9.50 2.35 -10.05
CA ASN A 97 -8.92 2.06 -8.73
C ASN A 97 -9.62 0.91 -8.01
N LEU A 98 -10.95 0.80 -8.13
CA LEU A 98 -11.72 -0.32 -7.56
C LEU A 98 -11.32 -1.66 -8.18
N ILE A 99 -11.31 -1.73 -9.52
CA ILE A 99 -10.95 -2.96 -10.25
C ILE A 99 -9.49 -3.32 -9.98
N ALA A 100 -8.59 -2.33 -9.98
CA ALA A 100 -7.18 -2.54 -9.63
C ALA A 100 -7.01 -3.07 -8.20
N GLY A 101 -7.79 -2.55 -7.24
CA GLY A 101 -7.79 -3.03 -5.87
C GLY A 101 -8.20 -4.50 -5.75
N ILE A 102 -9.31 -4.87 -6.40
CA ILE A 102 -9.78 -6.26 -6.44
C ILE A 102 -8.73 -7.17 -7.11
N MET A 103 -8.16 -6.75 -8.23
CA MET A 103 -7.15 -7.51 -8.96
C MET A 103 -5.87 -7.71 -8.15
N ASN A 104 -5.33 -6.64 -7.56
CA ASN A 104 -4.12 -6.70 -6.73
C ASN A 104 -4.29 -7.66 -5.55
N ASN A 105 -5.46 -7.62 -4.91
CA ASN A 105 -5.79 -8.50 -3.80
C ASN A 105 -6.02 -9.96 -4.26
N SER A 106 -6.74 -10.18 -5.36
CA SER A 106 -7.01 -11.52 -5.88
C SER A 106 -5.75 -12.25 -6.34
N MET A 107 -4.79 -11.53 -6.92
CA MET A 107 -3.52 -12.08 -7.36
C MET A 107 -2.52 -12.28 -6.21
N ASN A 108 -2.84 -11.80 -5.01
CA ASN A 108 -1.93 -11.80 -3.85
C ASN A 108 -0.53 -11.25 -4.22
N ARG A 109 -0.46 -10.17 -5.00
CA ARG A 109 0.82 -9.61 -5.47
C ARG A 109 1.77 -9.26 -4.31
N PHE A 110 1.21 -8.82 -3.19
CA PHE A 110 1.90 -8.56 -1.93
C PHE A 110 0.87 -8.59 -0.78
N ARG A 111 1.37 -8.74 0.44
CA ARG A 111 0.61 -8.79 1.69
C ARG A 111 0.98 -7.61 2.59
N ASN A 112 0.15 -7.32 3.58
CA ASN A 112 0.52 -6.40 4.65
C ASN A 112 1.76 -6.93 5.38
N GLY A 113 2.67 -6.03 5.71
CA GLY A 113 4.00 -6.32 6.26
C GLY A 113 5.08 -6.63 5.22
N ASP A 114 4.71 -6.87 3.96
CA ASP A 114 5.72 -7.13 2.93
C ASP A 114 6.48 -5.84 2.60
N LEU A 115 7.81 -5.97 2.50
CA LEU A 115 8.69 -4.88 2.04
C LEU A 115 8.64 -4.82 0.52
N ILE A 116 8.19 -3.69 -0.02
CA ILE A 116 8.01 -3.47 -1.45
C ILE A 116 8.74 -2.21 -1.91
N LYS A 117 9.14 -2.20 -3.18
CA LYS A 117 9.66 -1.02 -3.88
C LYS A 117 8.85 -0.73 -5.15
N ILE A 118 8.35 0.49 -5.28
CA ILE A 118 7.59 0.98 -6.45
C ILE A 118 8.21 2.30 -6.90
N GLY A 119 8.93 2.29 -8.02
CA GLY A 119 9.77 3.43 -8.41
C GLY A 119 10.82 3.71 -7.32
N ASP A 120 10.81 4.94 -6.81
CA ASP A 120 11.73 5.38 -5.74
C ASP A 120 11.20 5.10 -4.33
N LEU A 121 9.96 4.66 -4.22
CA LEU A 121 9.29 4.42 -2.94
C LEU A 121 9.69 3.05 -2.41
N HIS A 122 10.27 2.98 -1.23
CA HIS A 122 10.66 1.74 -0.57
C HIS A 122 10.12 1.71 0.85
N GLY A 123 9.32 0.69 1.17
CA GLY A 123 8.61 0.63 2.44
C GLY A 123 7.76 -0.61 2.60
N ARG A 124 7.16 -0.78 3.77
CA ARG A 124 6.33 -1.94 4.12
C ARG A 124 4.85 -1.63 3.94
N VAL A 125 4.10 -2.58 3.40
CA VAL A 125 2.66 -2.41 3.20
C VAL A 125 1.94 -2.40 4.54
N THR A 126 1.25 -1.32 4.86
CA THR A 126 0.49 -1.22 6.12
C THR A 126 -0.94 -1.70 5.90
N LYS A 127 -1.64 -1.14 4.92
CA LYS A 127 -3.06 -1.39 4.73
C LYS A 127 -3.47 -1.41 3.27
N LYS A 128 -4.17 -2.46 2.86
CA LYS A 128 -4.86 -2.54 1.56
C LYS A 128 -6.32 -2.12 1.72
N SER A 129 -6.74 -1.09 0.99
CA SER A 129 -8.13 -0.62 0.90
C SER A 129 -8.67 -0.83 -0.51
N ILE A 130 -9.99 -0.63 -0.71
CA ILE A 130 -10.65 -0.87 -2.01
C ILE A 130 -10.09 0.04 -3.12
N PHE A 131 -9.78 1.29 -2.80
CA PHE A 131 -9.33 2.29 -3.79
C PHE A 131 -7.84 2.65 -3.71
N HIS A 132 -7.20 2.35 -2.58
CA HIS A 132 -5.81 2.73 -2.32
C HIS A 132 -5.12 1.69 -1.44
N THR A 133 -3.80 1.75 -1.39
CA THR A 133 -2.95 1.00 -0.47
C THR A 133 -2.06 1.99 0.28
N GLU A 134 -1.91 1.82 1.58
CA GLU A 134 -1.01 2.58 2.43
C GLU A 134 0.28 1.80 2.67
N ILE A 135 1.42 2.48 2.53
CA ILE A 135 2.75 1.95 2.84
C ILE A 135 3.42 2.83 3.90
N GLN A 136 4.17 2.22 4.80
CA GLN A 136 5.03 2.90 5.76
C GLN A 136 6.46 2.90 5.20
N LEU A 137 7.07 4.07 5.09
CA LEU A 137 8.39 4.29 4.53
C LEU A 137 9.50 4.13 5.59
N GLU A 138 10.75 4.16 5.14
CA GLU A 138 11.96 4.06 6.00
C GLU A 138 12.09 5.23 7.00
N ASP A 139 11.43 6.36 6.75
CA ASP A 139 11.35 7.51 7.65
C ASP A 139 10.13 7.45 8.60
N SER A 140 9.47 6.28 8.68
CA SER A 140 8.25 6.01 9.45
C SER A 140 7.00 6.77 8.96
N ASN A 141 7.08 7.55 7.89
CA ASN A 141 5.91 8.23 7.34
C ASN A 141 5.02 7.28 6.53
N PHE A 142 3.72 7.57 6.53
CA PHE A 142 2.75 6.85 5.72
C PHE A 142 2.57 7.51 4.35
N MET A 143 2.46 6.68 3.32
CA MET A 143 2.16 7.12 1.97
C MET A 143 1.01 6.32 1.39
N THR A 144 0.00 7.03 0.89
CA THR A 144 -1.18 6.45 0.26
C THR A 144 -1.01 6.42 -1.25
N LEU A 145 -1.06 5.23 -1.83
CA LEU A 145 -0.94 4.99 -3.26
C LEU A 145 -2.28 4.54 -3.84
N PRO A 146 -2.79 5.19 -4.91
CA PRO A 146 -3.96 4.70 -5.64
C PRO A 146 -3.72 3.29 -6.15
N ASN A 147 -4.70 2.39 -6.04
CA ASN A 147 -4.53 1.00 -6.50
C ASN A 147 -4.25 0.92 -8.00
N LEU A 148 -4.80 1.86 -8.79
CA LEU A 148 -4.54 1.96 -10.22
C LEU A 148 -3.06 2.31 -10.51
N TYR A 149 -2.44 3.14 -9.67
CA TYR A 149 -1.01 3.45 -9.79
C TYR A 149 -0.16 2.20 -9.56
N ILE A 150 -0.48 1.41 -8.53
CA ILE A 150 0.23 0.16 -8.23
C ILE A 150 0.04 -0.87 -9.35
N ALA A 151 -1.15 -0.94 -9.95
CA ALA A 151 -1.42 -1.86 -11.05
C ALA A 151 -0.64 -1.50 -12.33
N ASN A 152 -0.41 -0.20 -12.58
CA ASN A 152 0.26 0.30 -13.77
C ASN A 152 1.79 0.35 -13.65
N ASN A 153 2.35 0.23 -12.44
CA ASN A 153 3.79 0.30 -12.20
C ASN A 153 4.35 -1.05 -11.76
N PRO A 154 5.61 -1.37 -12.12
CA PRO A 154 6.28 -2.56 -11.61
C PRO A 154 6.47 -2.46 -10.09
N VAL A 155 6.12 -3.54 -9.39
CA VAL A 155 6.31 -3.67 -7.94
C VAL A 155 7.42 -4.68 -7.69
N LYS A 156 8.52 -4.25 -7.08
CA LYS A 156 9.57 -5.15 -6.60
C LYS A 156 9.21 -5.60 -5.19
N LEU A 157 8.97 -6.89 -5.01
CA LEU A 157 8.72 -7.52 -3.71
C LEU A 157 10.03 -8.08 -3.15
N THR A 158 10.39 -7.69 -1.93
CA THR A 158 11.48 -8.32 -1.19
C THR A 158 10.96 -9.63 -0.57
N ARG A 159 11.68 -10.73 -0.79
CA ARG A 159 11.26 -12.05 -0.30
C ARG A 159 11.40 -12.11 1.22
N LYS A 160 10.48 -12.78 1.90
CA LYS A 160 10.58 -12.93 3.37
C LYS A 160 11.83 -13.68 3.82
N ILE A 161 12.21 -14.69 3.03
CA ILE A 161 13.32 -15.60 3.28
C ILE A 161 14.22 -15.62 2.05
N ASN A 162 15.51 -15.81 2.29
CA ASN A 162 16.52 -15.97 1.25
C ASN A 162 16.58 -14.74 0.31
N THR A 163 16.51 -13.55 0.90
CA THR A 163 16.65 -12.27 0.18
C THR A 163 18.12 -11.95 0.01
N VAL A 164 18.52 -11.53 -1.19
CA VAL A 164 19.89 -11.10 -1.44
C VAL A 164 20.08 -9.67 -0.94
N ILE A 165 21.04 -9.50 -0.03
CA ILE A 165 21.61 -8.20 0.32
C ILE A 165 22.93 -8.05 -0.43
N SER A 166 23.25 -6.81 -0.81
CA SER A 166 24.48 -6.55 -1.53
C SER A 166 25.05 -5.17 -1.24
N THR A 167 26.38 -5.09 -1.21
CA THR A 167 27.14 -3.85 -1.06
C THR A 167 28.12 -3.73 -2.22
N THR A 168 28.32 -2.50 -2.69
CA THR A 168 29.25 -2.20 -3.78
C THR A 168 30.40 -1.35 -3.23
N VAL A 169 31.63 -1.71 -3.57
CA VAL A 169 32.85 -1.00 -3.18
C VAL A 169 33.75 -0.85 -4.41
N SER A 170 34.44 0.29 -4.51
CA SER A 170 35.42 0.57 -5.55
C SER A 170 36.80 0.55 -4.91
N LEU A 171 37.72 -0.21 -5.49
CA LEU A 171 39.07 -0.44 -4.96
C LEU A 171 40.11 -0.30 -6.07
N GLY A 172 41.32 0.12 -5.72
CA GLY A 172 42.42 0.33 -6.66
C GLY A 172 42.93 -0.96 -7.32
N TYR A 173 43.61 -0.81 -8.45
CA TYR A 173 44.25 -1.92 -9.19
C TYR A 173 45.53 -2.46 -8.52
N ASP A 174 46.05 -1.72 -7.55
CA ASP A 174 47.24 -2.02 -6.77
C ASP A 174 47.02 -3.09 -5.70
N VAL A 175 45.77 -3.52 -5.49
CA VAL A 175 45.39 -4.52 -4.48
C VAL A 175 45.06 -5.85 -5.15
N SER A 176 45.49 -6.96 -4.53
CA SER A 176 45.21 -8.31 -5.01
C SER A 176 43.70 -8.60 -5.01
N ARG A 177 43.18 -9.05 -6.17
CA ARG A 177 41.79 -9.49 -6.34
C ARG A 177 41.39 -10.57 -5.32
N TYR A 178 42.29 -11.49 -5.03
CA TYR A 178 42.02 -12.61 -4.11
C TYR A 178 41.82 -12.12 -2.68
N ASP A 179 42.66 -11.18 -2.23
CA ASP A 179 42.61 -10.66 -0.86
C ASP A 179 41.33 -9.84 -0.64
N ILE A 180 40.90 -9.09 -1.66
CA ILE A 180 39.63 -8.36 -1.69
C ILE A 180 38.45 -9.33 -1.62
N GLU A 181 38.39 -10.32 -2.52
CA GLU A 181 37.29 -11.27 -2.56
C GLU A 181 37.14 -12.03 -1.24
N GLU A 182 38.26 -12.40 -0.62
CA GLU A 182 38.28 -13.04 0.70
C GLU A 182 37.76 -12.08 1.78
N ALA A 183 38.28 -10.85 1.87
CA ALA A 183 37.83 -9.86 2.86
C ALA A 183 36.33 -9.55 2.76
N LEU A 184 35.80 -9.44 1.53
CA LEU A 184 34.38 -9.20 1.29
C LEU A 184 33.51 -10.38 1.69
N LYS A 185 33.96 -11.62 1.44
CA LYS A 185 33.25 -12.83 1.86
C LYS A 185 33.28 -12.99 3.39
N ASP A 186 34.40 -12.68 4.02
CA ASP A 186 34.53 -12.67 5.49
C ASP A 186 33.56 -11.67 6.12
N ALA A 187 33.48 -10.45 5.56
CA ALA A 187 32.55 -9.42 6.01
C ALA A 187 31.09 -9.86 5.90
N ALA A 188 30.71 -10.49 4.79
CA ALA A 188 29.35 -11.00 4.59
C ALA A 188 29.02 -12.14 5.57
N THR A 189 29.97 -13.05 5.79
CA THR A 189 29.80 -14.18 6.73
C THR A 189 29.67 -13.69 8.16
N GLU A 190 30.49 -12.71 8.59
CA GLU A 190 30.42 -12.13 9.93
C GLU A 190 29.14 -11.30 10.15
N THR A 191 28.56 -10.76 9.08
CA THR A 191 27.24 -10.10 9.11
C THR A 191 26.10 -11.11 9.29
N GLY A 192 26.36 -12.41 9.16
CA GLY A 192 25.37 -13.48 9.26
C GLY A 192 24.66 -13.78 7.94
N LEU A 193 25.24 -13.39 6.80
CA LEU A 193 24.73 -13.75 5.48
C LEU A 193 25.23 -15.13 5.06
N THR A 194 24.37 -15.89 4.40
CA THR A 194 24.68 -17.23 3.87
C THR A 194 25.12 -17.15 2.41
N ASP A 195 25.92 -18.13 1.99
CA ASP A 195 26.44 -18.31 0.62
C ASP A 195 26.96 -17.02 -0.06
N PRO A 196 27.94 -16.30 0.54
CA PRO A 196 28.40 -15.05 -0.01
C PRO A 196 29.20 -15.23 -1.31
N TYR A 197 28.94 -14.37 -2.29
CA TYR A 197 29.65 -14.34 -3.56
C TYR A 197 29.94 -12.91 -4.02
N VAL A 198 31.08 -12.74 -4.69
CA VAL A 198 31.56 -11.44 -5.15
C VAL A 198 31.50 -11.38 -6.67
N TYR A 199 30.97 -10.29 -7.21
CA TYR A 199 31.07 -9.95 -8.62
C TYR A 199 31.99 -8.76 -8.84
N ILE A 200 32.70 -8.80 -9.96
CA ILE A 200 33.35 -7.62 -10.53
C ILE A 200 32.32 -6.97 -11.47
N ILE A 201 31.81 -5.81 -11.08
CA ILE A 201 30.75 -5.10 -11.81
C ILE A 201 31.33 -4.33 -12.99
N SER A 202 32.47 -3.66 -12.79
CA SER A 202 33.13 -2.89 -13.84
C SER A 202 34.61 -2.69 -13.54
N LEU A 203 35.39 -2.56 -14.61
CA LEU A 203 36.80 -2.14 -14.60
C LEU A 203 36.81 -0.66 -15.03
N GLY A 204 36.90 0.25 -14.06
CA GLY A 204 36.95 1.69 -14.33
C GLY A 204 38.38 2.16 -14.57
N ASP A 205 38.55 3.44 -14.92
CA ASP A 205 39.87 3.96 -15.29
C ASP A 205 40.92 3.89 -14.16
N PHE A 206 40.46 3.98 -12.91
CA PHE A 206 41.31 4.06 -11.72
C PHE A 206 40.94 3.04 -10.63
N SER A 207 39.89 2.25 -10.83
CA SER A 207 39.41 1.31 -9.81
C SER A 207 38.62 0.16 -10.41
N VAL A 208 38.64 -0.97 -9.73
CA VAL A 208 37.72 -2.08 -9.95
C VAL A 208 36.53 -1.95 -9.02
N VAL A 209 35.31 -2.02 -9.57
CA VAL A 209 34.08 -2.01 -8.78
C VAL A 209 33.68 -3.44 -8.45
N TYR A 210 33.76 -3.78 -7.17
CA TYR A 210 33.33 -5.06 -6.62
C TYR A 210 31.94 -4.93 -6.02
N LYS A 211 31.16 -6.00 -6.10
CA LYS A 211 29.87 -6.12 -5.43
C LYS A 211 29.79 -7.44 -4.70
N ILE A 212 29.71 -7.35 -3.38
CA ILE A 212 29.47 -8.50 -2.53
C ILE A 212 27.98 -8.73 -2.42
N HIS A 213 27.57 -9.98 -2.54
CA HIS A 213 26.22 -10.46 -2.32
C HIS A 213 26.24 -11.50 -1.21
N GLY A 214 25.16 -11.55 -0.43
CA GLY A 214 24.89 -12.62 0.52
C GLY A 214 23.40 -12.79 0.72
N PHE A 215 22.99 -13.99 1.13
CA PHE A 215 21.60 -14.30 1.37
C PHE A 215 21.22 -14.07 2.84
N LEU A 216 20.07 -13.43 3.04
CA LEU A 216 19.49 -13.15 4.35
C LEU A 216 18.24 -14.01 4.56
N ASP A 217 18.21 -14.73 5.67
CA ASP A 217 17.10 -15.63 6.03
C ASP A 217 15.86 -14.89 6.51
N ASP A 218 16.01 -13.73 7.15
CA ASP A 218 14.89 -12.90 7.62
C ASP A 218 14.96 -11.48 7.08
N SER A 219 14.13 -11.18 6.09
CA SER A 219 14.04 -9.85 5.49
C SER A 219 13.54 -8.74 6.42
N ASN A 220 13.02 -9.05 7.62
CA ASN A 220 12.62 -8.02 8.58
C ASN A 220 13.79 -7.12 8.99
N LYS A 221 15.01 -7.65 8.98
CA LYS A 221 16.25 -6.93 9.33
C LYS A 221 16.97 -6.36 8.11
N PHE A 222 16.28 -6.22 6.99
CA PHE A 222 16.91 -5.88 5.70
C PHE A 222 17.77 -4.60 5.78
N PHE A 223 17.30 -3.56 6.46
CA PHE A 223 17.99 -2.27 6.52
C PHE A 223 19.19 -2.31 7.47
N SER A 224 18.99 -2.86 8.66
CA SER A 224 20.01 -3.07 9.68
C SER A 224 21.13 -3.96 9.16
N THR A 225 20.80 -5.10 8.55
CA THR A 225 21.79 -6.00 7.95
C THR A 225 22.51 -5.36 6.77
N SER A 226 21.82 -4.56 5.94
CA SER A 226 22.48 -3.82 4.85
C SER A 226 23.49 -2.80 5.37
N SER A 227 23.13 -2.06 6.43
CA SER A 227 24.03 -1.12 7.11
C SER A 227 25.21 -1.83 7.76
N GLN A 228 24.94 -2.93 8.47
CA GLN A 228 25.97 -3.76 9.10
C GLN A 228 26.93 -4.37 8.09
N LEU A 229 26.44 -4.81 6.92
CA LEU A 229 27.29 -5.29 5.83
C LEU A 229 28.25 -4.20 5.37
N ASN A 230 27.77 -2.96 5.19
CA ASN A 230 28.64 -1.84 4.81
C ASN A 230 29.72 -1.58 5.88
N ALA A 231 29.36 -1.61 7.16
CA ALA A 231 30.31 -1.45 8.27
C ALA A 231 31.37 -2.57 8.27
N LYS A 232 30.94 -3.84 8.18
CA LYS A 232 31.83 -5.00 8.18
C LYS A 232 32.73 -5.06 6.95
N VAL A 233 32.24 -4.63 5.79
CA VAL A 233 33.07 -4.48 4.58
C VAL A 233 34.19 -3.47 4.84
N MET A 234 33.89 -2.32 5.45
CA MET A 234 34.92 -1.34 5.82
C MET A 234 35.92 -1.93 6.82
N ASP A 235 35.44 -2.57 7.89
CA ASP A 235 36.29 -3.14 8.93
C ASP A 235 37.24 -4.22 8.37
N LYS A 236 36.73 -5.17 7.58
CA LYS A 236 37.54 -6.27 7.01
C LYS A 236 38.55 -5.83 5.97
N LEU A 237 38.21 -4.83 5.16
CA LEU A 237 39.18 -4.24 4.23
C LEU A 237 40.30 -3.56 5.01
N HIS A 238 39.97 -2.78 6.04
CA HIS A 238 40.97 -2.11 6.88
C HIS A 238 41.82 -3.08 7.70
N GLU A 239 41.26 -4.18 8.23
CA GLU A 239 42.00 -5.25 8.92
C GLU A 239 43.09 -5.84 8.01
N LYS A 240 42.81 -6.01 6.71
CA LYS A 240 43.78 -6.47 5.71
C LYS A 240 44.69 -5.35 5.15
N ASN A 241 44.66 -4.15 5.74
CA ASN A 241 45.38 -2.97 5.26
C ASN A 241 45.02 -2.56 3.82
N ILE A 242 43.80 -2.87 3.38
CA ILE A 242 43.26 -2.43 2.08
C ILE A 242 42.59 -1.07 2.29
N GLU A 243 43.14 -0.04 1.66
CA GLU A 243 42.62 1.32 1.76
C GLU A 243 41.41 1.53 0.84
N ILE A 244 40.34 2.11 1.37
CA ILE A 244 39.17 2.51 0.59
C ILE A 244 39.35 3.99 0.23
N VAL A 245 39.84 4.26 -0.98
CA VAL A 245 40.06 5.63 -1.48
C VAL A 245 39.09 5.98 -2.60
N SER A 246 38.69 7.25 -2.66
CA SER A 246 37.97 7.77 -3.83
C SER A 246 38.94 7.84 -5.03
N PRO A 247 38.51 7.41 -6.23
CA PRO A 247 39.34 7.51 -7.45
C PRO A 247 39.82 8.94 -7.76
N THR A 248 39.08 9.96 -7.30
CA THR A 248 39.36 11.37 -7.54
C THR A 248 40.22 12.02 -6.46
N PHE A 249 40.73 11.24 -5.50
CA PHE A 249 41.48 11.74 -4.35
C PHE A 249 42.91 12.14 -4.77
N MET A 250 43.14 13.44 -5.00
CA MET A 250 44.47 14.01 -5.19
C MET A 250 44.98 14.55 -3.84
N ASN A 251 45.80 13.77 -3.14
CA ASN A 251 46.38 14.19 -1.86
C ASN A 251 47.59 15.11 -2.10
N GLN A 252 47.45 16.43 -1.98
CA GLN A 252 48.60 17.34 -1.82
C GLN A 252 48.77 17.69 -0.35
N ARG A 253 49.26 16.73 0.43
CA ARG A 253 49.72 16.96 1.79
C ARG A 253 51.06 16.24 1.95
N ARG A 254 52.13 16.98 2.29
CA ARG A 254 53.42 16.36 2.64
C ARG A 254 53.22 15.65 3.98
N VAL A 255 52.97 14.36 3.94
CA VAL A 255 52.87 13.49 5.11
C VAL A 255 53.94 12.44 4.94
N GLU A 256 54.81 12.28 5.94
CA GLU A 256 55.71 11.13 6.08
C GLU A 256 54.89 9.83 6.08
N ASN A 257 55.52 8.66 5.86
CA ASN A 257 54.96 7.30 5.63
C ASN A 257 53.93 6.77 6.67
N ASN A 258 52.88 7.52 7.00
CA ASN A 258 51.84 7.15 7.95
C ASN A 258 50.55 6.81 7.19
N ARG A 259 50.06 5.59 7.40
CA ARG A 259 48.76 5.12 6.90
C ARG A 259 47.63 5.74 7.72
N PHE A 260 46.57 6.20 7.06
CA PHE A 260 45.39 6.81 7.68
C PHE A 260 44.28 5.77 7.92
N ILE A 261 44.60 4.69 8.63
CA ILE A 261 43.62 3.69 9.03
C ILE A 261 42.88 4.25 10.26
N PRO A 262 41.54 4.39 10.25
CA PRO A 262 40.80 4.78 11.45
C PRO A 262 41.11 3.79 12.57
N GLN A 263 41.40 4.29 13.77
CA GLN A 263 41.60 3.38 14.91
C GLN A 263 40.30 2.65 15.20
N ILE A 264 40.32 1.33 15.03
CA ILE A 264 39.19 0.46 15.35
C ILE A 264 38.90 0.62 16.85
N LYS A 265 37.79 1.27 17.17
CA LYS A 265 37.23 1.23 18.52
C LYS A 265 36.33 0.01 18.59
N ILE A 266 36.78 -1.02 19.30
CA ILE A 266 35.93 -2.16 19.65
C ILE A 266 34.96 -1.65 20.72
N GLU A 267 33.74 -1.28 20.32
CA GLU A 267 32.65 -1.14 21.29
C GLU A 267 32.25 -2.54 21.74
N ASN A 268 32.52 -2.86 23.01
CA ASN A 268 31.93 -4.00 23.70
C ASN A 268 30.46 -3.68 24.02
N ASN A 269 29.64 -3.46 23.00
CA ASN A 269 28.20 -3.39 23.17
C ASN A 269 27.69 -4.83 23.18
N GLY A 270 27.59 -5.41 24.39
CA GLY A 270 26.73 -6.56 24.61
C GLY A 270 25.30 -6.14 24.28
N HIS A 271 24.86 -6.40 23.05
CA HIS A 271 23.49 -6.14 22.61
C HIS A 271 22.53 -7.00 23.44
N LYS A 272 22.03 -6.43 24.54
CA LYS A 272 20.85 -6.89 25.25
C LYS A 272 19.64 -6.41 24.47
N ASP A 273 18.85 -7.33 23.91
CA ASP A 273 17.42 -7.20 23.57
C ASP A 273 16.88 -5.80 23.21
N GLU A 274 17.61 -5.00 22.43
CA GLU A 274 17.12 -3.75 21.87
C GLU A 274 16.33 -4.08 20.60
N LEU A 275 15.13 -3.51 20.49
CA LEU A 275 14.29 -3.59 19.30
C LEU A 275 15.11 -3.15 18.08
N SER A 276 14.99 -3.88 16.97
CA SER A 276 15.67 -3.46 15.74
C SER A 276 15.12 -2.10 15.29
N PRO A 277 15.92 -1.24 14.66
CA PRO A 277 15.43 0.01 14.08
C PRO A 277 14.17 -0.19 13.22
N GLU A 278 14.08 -1.31 12.50
CA GLU A 278 12.90 -1.68 11.72
C GLU A 278 11.65 -1.93 12.55
N ASP A 279 11.78 -2.49 13.75
CA ASP A 279 10.65 -2.71 14.65
C ASP A 279 10.06 -1.38 15.14
N LEU A 280 10.89 -0.34 15.24
CA LEU A 280 10.47 1.02 15.61
C LEU A 280 9.89 1.78 14.42
N ILE A 281 10.54 1.68 13.25
CA ILE A 281 10.15 2.42 12.05
C ILE A 281 8.86 1.87 11.44
N PHE A 282 8.69 0.54 11.45
CA PHE A 282 7.60 -0.17 10.76
C PHE A 282 6.58 -0.81 11.70
N ASP A 283 6.41 -0.25 12.88
CA ASP A 283 5.50 -0.71 13.94
C ASP A 283 4.09 -1.07 13.44
N GLU A 284 3.44 -0.17 12.71
CA GLU A 284 2.08 -0.34 12.19
C GLU A 284 2.02 -1.35 11.04
N ALA A 285 3.04 -1.41 10.19
CA ALA A 285 3.13 -2.43 9.15
C ALA A 285 3.32 -3.85 9.75
N ILE A 286 4.15 -4.00 10.78
CA ILE A 286 4.37 -5.25 11.51
C ILE A 286 3.09 -5.69 12.22
N LYS A 287 2.39 -4.75 12.86
CA LYS A 287 1.09 -5.01 13.48
C LYS A 287 0.08 -5.49 12.45
N SER A 288 0.02 -4.82 11.30
CA SER A 288 -0.88 -5.17 10.20
C SER A 288 -0.57 -6.54 9.60
N GLU A 289 0.70 -6.93 9.53
CA GLU A 289 1.13 -8.29 9.15
C GLU A 289 0.59 -9.35 10.14
N LYS A 290 0.76 -9.10 11.44
CA LYS A 290 0.27 -10.00 12.50
C LYS A 290 -1.25 -10.17 12.41
N ILE A 291 -1.98 -9.10 12.12
CA ILE A 291 -3.44 -9.13 11.93
C ILE A 291 -3.81 -9.94 10.68
N GLU A 292 -3.12 -9.74 9.55
CA GLU A 292 -3.40 -10.49 8.32
C GLU A 292 -3.12 -11.99 8.49
N LYS A 293 -2.01 -12.36 9.15
CA LYS A 293 -1.70 -13.75 9.51
C LYS A 293 -2.79 -14.40 10.36
N LYS A 294 -3.33 -13.68 11.35
CA LYS A 294 -4.46 -14.16 12.16
C LYS A 294 -5.73 -14.36 11.33
N LYS A 295 -6.02 -13.46 10.38
CA LYS A 295 -7.16 -13.60 9.47
C LYS A 295 -7.01 -14.81 8.53
N ASP A 296 -5.81 -15.05 8.02
CA ASP A 296 -5.51 -16.24 7.22
C ASP A 296 -5.74 -17.52 8.03
N LEU A 297 -5.25 -17.57 9.27
CA LEU A 297 -5.47 -18.69 10.17
C LEU A 297 -6.97 -18.93 10.45
N LEU A 298 -7.73 -17.86 10.69
CA LEU A 298 -9.17 -17.93 10.91
C LEU A 298 -9.88 -18.51 9.67
N LYS A 299 -9.51 -18.06 8.47
CA LYS A 299 -10.05 -18.60 7.21
C LYS A 299 -9.75 -20.09 7.05
N GLU A 300 -8.54 -20.53 7.42
CA GLU A 300 -8.17 -21.94 7.40
C GLU A 300 -9.01 -22.77 8.38
N ILE A 301 -9.25 -22.26 9.60
CA ILE A 301 -10.10 -22.91 10.60
C ILE A 301 -11.55 -23.00 10.09
N HIS A 302 -12.10 -21.94 9.49
CA HIS A 302 -13.45 -21.96 8.91
C HIS A 302 -13.58 -23.00 7.79
N ASN A 303 -12.60 -23.09 6.88
CA ASN A 303 -12.60 -24.10 5.83
C ASN A 303 -12.54 -25.52 6.40
N LYS A 304 -11.69 -25.75 7.42
CA LYS A 304 -11.65 -27.03 8.14
C LYS A 304 -13.00 -27.35 8.79
N GLN A 305 -13.65 -26.38 9.42
CA GLN A 305 -14.97 -26.56 10.00
C GLN A 305 -16.03 -26.92 8.96
N LEU A 306 -16.03 -26.29 7.80
CA LEU A 306 -16.94 -26.62 6.71
C LEU A 306 -16.76 -28.09 6.29
N SER A 307 -15.52 -28.52 6.07
CA SER A 307 -15.21 -29.91 5.72
C SER A 307 -15.57 -30.91 6.82
N LEU A 308 -15.47 -30.53 8.09
CA LEU A 308 -15.86 -31.37 9.23
C LEU A 308 -17.38 -31.49 9.36
N LYS A 309 -18.12 -30.41 9.05
CA LYS A 309 -19.59 -30.43 9.01
C LYS A 309 -20.10 -31.29 7.86
N GLU A 310 -19.51 -31.19 6.67
CA GLU A 310 -19.84 -32.07 5.54
C GLU A 310 -19.60 -33.55 5.88
N LYS A 311 -18.45 -33.87 6.50
CA LYS A 311 -18.17 -35.24 6.97
C LYS A 311 -19.14 -35.74 8.04
N LEU A 312 -19.68 -34.83 8.85
CA LEU A 312 -20.66 -35.17 9.89
C LEU A 312 -21.99 -35.65 9.29
N ASP A 313 -22.38 -35.11 8.12
CA ASP A 313 -23.64 -35.45 7.45
C ASP A 313 -23.60 -36.85 6.79
N ASP A 314 -22.42 -37.35 6.45
CA ASP A 314 -22.20 -38.68 5.83
C ASP A 314 -21.97 -39.83 6.85
N LEU A 315 -21.76 -39.51 8.13
CA LEU A 315 -21.37 -40.48 9.15
C LEU A 315 -22.57 -41.12 9.88
N LYS A 316 -22.53 -42.45 10.05
CA LYS A 316 -23.56 -43.25 10.76
C LYS A 316 -23.15 -43.71 12.17
N ASP A 317 -21.86 -43.61 12.53
CA ASP A 317 -21.32 -44.06 13.82
C ASP A 317 -21.41 -42.94 14.89
N LYS A 318 -22.10 -43.22 16.01
CA LYS A 318 -22.34 -42.26 17.10
C LYS A 318 -21.05 -41.79 17.80
N THR A 319 -20.04 -42.65 17.88
CA THR A 319 -18.79 -42.33 18.59
C THR A 319 -17.88 -41.39 17.79
N GLU A 320 -17.88 -41.49 16.47
CA GLU A 320 -17.17 -40.56 15.58
C GLU A 320 -17.90 -39.21 15.48
N ILE A 321 -19.24 -39.22 15.50
CA ILE A 321 -20.07 -38.01 15.55
C ILE A 321 -19.76 -37.16 16.79
N GLU A 322 -19.61 -37.76 17.98
CA GLU A 322 -19.25 -37.01 19.21
C GLU A 322 -17.83 -36.43 19.17
N LYS A 323 -16.86 -37.17 18.60
CA LYS A 323 -15.48 -36.68 18.41
C LYS A 323 -15.41 -35.50 17.44
N ILE A 324 -16.19 -35.54 16.36
CA ILE A 324 -16.24 -34.44 15.38
C ILE A 324 -16.96 -33.23 15.98
N LYS A 325 -18.08 -33.42 16.71
CA LYS A 325 -18.80 -32.33 17.40
C LYS A 325 -17.91 -31.61 18.43
N SER A 326 -17.23 -32.35 19.30
CA SER A 326 -16.28 -31.76 20.27
C SER A 326 -15.13 -31.00 19.59
N THR A 327 -14.66 -31.47 18.43
CA THR A 327 -13.64 -30.76 17.63
C THR A 327 -14.21 -29.47 17.02
N ILE A 328 -15.46 -29.49 16.54
CA ILE A 328 -16.16 -28.30 16.04
C ILE A 328 -16.33 -27.26 17.16
N ASP A 329 -16.73 -27.68 18.35
CA ASP A 329 -16.91 -26.79 19.51
C ASP A 329 -15.60 -26.14 19.94
N ARG A 330 -14.50 -26.91 20.00
CA ARG A 330 -13.16 -26.38 20.27
C ARG A 330 -12.72 -25.36 19.21
N ASN A 331 -13.00 -25.63 17.93
CA ASN A 331 -12.71 -24.70 16.85
C ASN A 331 -13.55 -23.42 16.96
N ASN A 332 -14.82 -23.50 17.37
CA ASN A 332 -15.69 -22.34 17.59
C ASN A 332 -15.15 -21.44 18.72
N GLU A 333 -14.63 -22.04 19.79
CA GLU A 333 -14.03 -21.28 20.89
C GLU A 333 -12.73 -20.57 20.45
N LEU A 334 -11.89 -21.25 19.68
CA LEU A 334 -10.68 -20.66 19.09
C LEU A 334 -11.01 -19.51 18.13
N ILE A 335 -12.03 -19.66 17.28
CA ILE A 335 -12.48 -18.59 16.38
C ILE A 335 -12.89 -17.36 17.20
N LYS A 336 -13.74 -17.52 18.22
CA LYS A 336 -14.16 -16.41 19.09
C LYS A 336 -12.98 -15.70 19.76
N GLN A 337 -11.99 -16.46 20.23
CA GLN A 337 -10.78 -15.88 20.82
C GLN A 337 -9.96 -15.09 19.81
N ILE A 338 -9.80 -15.61 18.58
CA ILE A 338 -9.05 -14.93 17.51
C ILE A 338 -9.80 -13.66 17.06
N GLU A 339 -11.11 -13.73 16.87
CA GLU A 339 -11.95 -12.58 16.49
C GLU A 339 -11.86 -11.46 17.53
N LYS A 340 -12.02 -11.79 18.82
CA LYS A 340 -11.87 -10.82 19.91
C LYS A 340 -10.50 -10.15 19.91
N ASN A 341 -9.42 -10.92 19.72
CA ASN A 341 -8.06 -10.39 19.65
C ASN A 341 -7.85 -9.47 18.43
N ILE A 342 -8.48 -9.76 17.29
CA ILE A 342 -8.41 -8.92 16.09
C ILE A 342 -9.15 -7.60 16.33
N GLU A 343 -10.33 -7.63 16.95
CA GLU A 343 -11.12 -6.44 17.30
C GLU A 343 -10.38 -5.54 18.31
N GLU A 344 -9.79 -6.11 19.35
CA GLU A 344 -8.97 -5.38 20.33
C GLU A 344 -7.75 -4.73 19.68
N SER A 345 -7.07 -5.45 18.77
CA SER A 345 -5.92 -4.92 18.03
C SER A 345 -6.31 -3.82 17.03
N GLY A 346 -7.54 -3.86 16.51
CA GLY A 346 -8.08 -2.88 15.56
C GLY A 346 -8.64 -1.62 16.23
N ASN A 347 -9.25 -1.72 17.42
CA ASN A 347 -9.82 -0.58 18.12
C ASN A 347 -8.77 0.38 18.70
N ASN A 348 -7.61 -0.13 19.13
CA ASN A 348 -6.50 0.73 19.57
C ASN A 348 -6.01 1.70 18.46
N ASN A 349 -6.17 1.36 17.18
CA ASN A 349 -5.81 2.24 16.05
C ASN A 349 -6.72 3.47 15.89
N THR A 350 -7.89 3.48 16.53
CA THR A 350 -8.86 4.59 16.40
C THR A 350 -8.75 5.57 17.57
N SER A 351 -8.22 5.15 18.72
CA SER A 351 -8.02 6.01 19.90
C SER A 351 -6.70 6.78 19.88
N GLU A 352 -5.64 6.26 19.27
CA GLU A 352 -4.33 6.95 19.23
C GLU A 352 -4.19 7.96 18.07
N LYS A 353 -5.18 8.04 17.17
CA LYS A 353 -5.22 9.01 16.04
C LYS A 353 -5.92 10.34 16.38
N LYS A 354 -5.95 10.75 17.65
CA LYS A 354 -6.59 12.00 18.07
C LYS A 354 -5.61 13.03 18.61
#